data_AF-A0A970SFB4-F1
#
_entry.id   AF-A0A970SFB4-F1
#
_cell.length_a   1.000
_cell.length_b   1.000
_cell.length_c   1.000
_cell.angle_alpha   90.00
_cell.angle_beta   90.00
_cell.angle_gamma   90.00
#
_symmetry.space_group_name_H-M   'P 1'
#
loop_
_entity.id
_entity.type
_entity.pdbx_description
1 polymer ?
#
loop_
_entity_poly.entity_id
_entity_poly.type
_entity_poly.pdbx_seq_one_letter_code
_entity_poly.pdbx_strand_id
1 'polypeptide(L)' 'MNEGEVFLVKDLFKGYVWNRIPRKDRLLLGTLFLNWVNKTAGNIKAIEKTSSNQQRYEKSSIENQ' A
#
# COMPACT_ATOMS: atom_id res chain seq x y z
N MET A 1 7.15 5.05 9.69
CA MET A 1 6.74 5.54 8.38
C MET A 1 6.81 7.05 8.37
N ASN A 2 7.79 7.55 7.65
CA ASN A 2 8.08 8.97 7.51
C ASN A 2 7.18 9.56 6.41
N GLU A 3 7.05 10.88 6.42
CA GLU A 3 6.39 11.60 5.34
C GLU A 3 7.19 11.49 4.03
N GLY A 4 6.47 11.40 2.90
CA GLY A 4 7.06 11.17 1.57
C GLY A 4 7.60 9.75 1.37
N GLU A 5 7.44 8.86 2.35
CA GLU A 5 7.90 7.49 2.23
C GLU A 5 7.01 6.71 1.25
N VAL A 6 7.65 6.09 0.26
CA VAL A 6 6.99 5.22 -0.71
C VAL A 6 7.14 3.76 -0.27
N PHE A 7 6.02 3.06 -0.17
CA PHE A 7 5.96 1.68 0.30
C PHE A 7 5.01 0.83 -0.54
N LEU A 8 5.14 -0.49 -0.40
CA LEU A 8 4.24 -1.50 -0.91
C LEU A 8 3.43 -2.09 0.25
N VAL A 9 2.26 -2.68 -0.03
CA VAL A 9 1.44 -3.34 1.00
C VAL A 9 2.23 -4.39 1.79
N LYS A 10 3.17 -5.09 1.14
CA LYS A 10 4.02 -6.09 1.81
C LYS A 10 4.95 -5.50 2.87
N ASP A 11 5.34 -4.24 2.72
CA ASP A 11 6.28 -3.57 3.62
C ASP A 11 5.60 -3.23 4.96
N LEU A 12 4.26 -3.24 4.99
CA LEU A 12 3.46 -3.18 6.22
C LEU A 12 3.54 -4.46 7.06
N PHE A 13 4.11 -5.53 6.51
CA PHE A 13 4.23 -6.83 7.15
C PHE A 13 5.70 -7.19 7.35
N LYS A 14 5.99 -7.96 8.41
CA LYS A 14 7.30 -8.60 8.54
C LYS A 14 7.46 -9.62 7.41
N GLY A 15 8.58 -9.62 6.69
CA GLY A 15 8.78 -10.44 5.49
C GLY A 15 8.41 -11.93 5.65
N TYR A 16 8.64 -12.52 6.83
CA TYR A 16 8.23 -13.89 7.13
C TYR A 16 6.70 -14.07 7.22
N VAL A 17 5.97 -13.11 7.79
CA VAL A 17 4.50 -13.14 7.87
C VAL A 17 3.91 -12.97 6.48
N TRP A 18 4.42 -12.00 5.72
CA TRP A 18 4.01 -11.80 4.34
C TRP A 18 4.15 -13.08 3.53
N ASN A 19 5.29 -13.77 3.66
CA ASN A 19 5.58 -15.02 2.96
C ASN A 19 4.73 -16.22 3.41
N ARG A 20 4.08 -16.16 4.58
CA ARG A 20 3.16 -17.20 5.07
C ARG A 20 1.72 -17.06 4.53
N ILE A 21 1.31 -15.85 4.11
CA ILE A 21 -0.04 -15.62 3.58
C ILE A 21 -0.18 -16.29 2.20
N PRO A 22 -1.24 -17.06 1.89
CA PRO A 22 -1.44 -17.62 0.56
C PRO A 22 -1.46 -16.55 -0.54
N ARG A 23 -0.98 -16.89 -1.75
CA ARG A 23 -0.89 -15.93 -2.87
C ARG A 23 -2.23 -15.29 -3.21
N LYS A 24 -3.33 -16.07 -3.21
CA LYS A 24 -4.70 -15.59 -3.45
C LYS A 24 -5.07 -14.48 -2.47
N ASP A 25 -4.75 -14.68 -1.19
CA ASP A 25 -5.12 -13.74 -0.13
C ASP A 25 -4.27 -12.48 -0.20
N ARG A 26 -2.98 -12.57 -0.60
CA ARG A 26 -2.14 -11.38 -0.85
C ARG A 26 -2.68 -10.52 -1.99
N LEU A 27 -3.19 -11.14 -3.06
CA LEU A 27 -3.81 -10.42 -4.17
C LEU A 27 -5.09 -9.72 -3.73
N LEU A 28 -5.95 -10.43 -3.01
CA LEU A 28 -7.18 -9.86 -2.44
C LEU A 28 -6.86 -8.69 -1.51
N LEU A 29 -5.88 -8.85 -0.63
CA LEU A 29 -5.44 -7.81 0.30
C LEU A 29 -4.93 -6.56 -0.44
N GLY A 30 -4.15 -6.72 -1.50
CA GLY A 30 -3.71 -5.61 -2.35
C GLY A 30 -4.88 -4.83 -2.96
N THR A 31 -5.90 -5.54 -3.47
CA THR A 31 -7.11 -4.93 -4.04
C THR A 31 -7.95 -4.22 -2.98
N LEU A 32 -8.14 -4.85 -1.81
CA LEU A 32 -8.89 -4.25 -0.70
C LEU A 32 -8.20 -2.99 -0.18
N PHE A 33 -6.88 -3.04 -0.03
CA PHE A 33 -6.10 -1.89 0.42
C PHE A 33 -6.17 -0.73 -0.57
N LEU A 34 -6.03 -1.00 -1.88
CA LEU A 34 -6.20 0.02 -2.91
C LEU A 34 -7.61 0.64 -2.89
N ASN A 35 -8.64 -0.19 -2.73
CA ASN A 35 -10.03 0.28 -2.62
C ASN A 35 -10.22 1.20 -1.41
N TRP A 36 -9.65 0.81 -0.26
CA TRP A 36 -9.71 1.60 0.97
C TRP A 36 -8.98 2.94 0.82
N VAL A 37 -7.78 2.97 0.26
CA VAL A 37 -7.02 4.20 -0.02
C VAL A 37 -7.79 5.13 -0.95
N ASN A 38 -8.42 4.60 -2.02
CA ASN A 38 -9.17 5.42 -2.97
C ASN A 38 -10.48 5.96 -2.41
N LYS A 39 -11.09 5.30 -1.41
CA LYS A 39 -12.35 5.72 -0.79
C LYS A 39 -12.16 6.61 0.43
N THR A 40 -11.02 6.49 1.11
CA THR A 40 -10.75 7.23 2.34
C THR A 40 -9.92 8.45 1.99
N ALA A 41 -10.41 9.65 2.29
CA ALA A 41 -9.59 10.86 2.26
C ALA A 41 -8.56 10.78 3.41
N GLY A 42 -7.47 10.09 3.15
CA GLY A 42 -6.41 9.81 4.10
C GLY A 42 -5.08 10.42 3.69
N ASN A 43 -4.09 10.21 4.54
CA ASN A 43 -2.70 10.62 4.33
C ASN A 43 -1.90 9.64 3.44
N ILE A 44 -2.58 8.75 2.71
CA ILE A 44 -1.94 7.75 1.86
C ILE A 44 -2.50 7.92 0.46
N LYS A 45 -1.59 8.01 -0.52
CA LYS A 45 -1.94 8.16 -1.93
C LYS A 45 -1.42 6.98 -2.73
N ALA A 46 -2.27 6.42 -3.59
CA ALA A 46 -1.83 5.46 -4.60
C ALA A 46 -1.11 6.19 -5.74
N ILE A 47 0.11 5.76 -6.05
CA ILE A 47 0.95 6.36 -7.10
C ILE A 47 1.11 5.38 -8.28
N GLU A 48 2.23 5.41 -8.99
CA GLU A 48 2.54 4.47 -10.05
C GLU A 48 2.72 3.02 -9.55
N LYS A 49 2.59 2.06 -10.47
CA LYS A 49 2.90 0.66 -10.20
C LYS A 49 4.38 0.38 -10.47
N THR A 50 4.92 -0.62 -9.79
CA THR A 50 6.24 -1.18 -10.11
C THR A 50 6.23 -1.86 -11.48
N SER A 51 7.40 -2.11 -12.07
CA SER A 51 7.55 -2.94 -13.29
C SER A 51 6.97 -4.35 -13.15
N SER A 52 6.87 -4.89 -11.92
CA SER A 52 6.19 -6.16 -11.61
C SER A 52 4.69 -6.02 -11.33
N ASN A 53 4.07 -4.90 -11.74
CA ASN A 53 2.63 -4.60 -11.60
C ASN A 53 2.09 -4.54 -10.15
N GLN A 54 2.96 -4.38 -9.15
CA GLN A 54 2.56 -4.11 -7.76
C GLN A 54 2.26 -2.62 -7.55
N GLN A 55 1.21 -2.31 -6.80
CA GLN A 55 0.82 -0.93 -6.50
C GLN A 55 1.74 -0.31 -5.44
N ARG A 56 2.30 0.86 -5.74
CA ARG A 56 3.06 1.68 -4.76
C ARG A 56 2.14 2.72 -4.12
N TYR A 57 2.47 3.06 -2.88
CA TYR A 57 1.76 4.04 -2.07
C TYR A 57 2.75 5.01 -1.48
N GLU A 58 2.35 6.26 -1.36
CA GLU A 58 3.12 7.30 -0.71
C GLU A 58 2.35 7.81 0.50
N LYS A 59 3.03 7.97 1.63
CA LYS A 59 2.47 8.62 2.80
C LYS A 59 2.64 10.14 2.65
N SER A 60 1.56 10.84 2.36
CA SER A 60 1.54 12.30 2.29
C SER A 60 1.37 12.93 3.68
N SER A 61 2.12 13.99 3.95
CA SER A 61 1.67 15.11 4.79
C SER A 61 0.23 15.49 4.46
N ILE A 62 -0.75 15.32 5.35
CA ILE A 62 -1.98 16.10 5.21
C ILE A 62 -1.58 17.54 5.49
N GLU A 63 -1.23 18.29 4.45
CA GLU A 63 -1.35 19.73 4.49
C GLU A 63 -2.83 20.02 4.22
N ASN A 64 -3.56 20.36 5.28
CA ASN A 64 -4.94 20.85 5.15
C ASN A 64 -4.90 22.09 4.25
N GLN A 65 -5.43 21.97 3.03
CA GLN A 65 -5.88 23.13 2.25
C GLN A 65 -7.35 23.38 2.55
#